data_AF-A0A7C4C0S7-F1
#
_entry.id   AF-A0A7C4C0S7-F1
#
_cell.length_a   1.000
_cell.length_b   1.000
_cell.length_c   1.000
_cell.angle_alpha   90.00
_cell.angle_beta   90.00
_cell.angle_gamma   90.00
#
_symmetry.space_group_name_H-M   'P 1'
#
loop_
_entity.id
_entity.type
_entity.pdbx_description
1 polymer ?
#
loop_
_entity_poly.entity_id
_entity_poly.type
_entity_poly.pdbx_seq_one_letter_code
_entity_poly.pdbx_strand_id
1 'polypeptide(L)'
;MKLTPIDSYRWLIPRGEKSRMRTDVVVYASGGLLEQIRHDLSLEQAVNVAMLPGIVGPSLAMPDIHQGYGFPIGGVAATDWNHGVVSPGGVGFDINCGVRSVTTTLTKDEVRAKLQEIVNQAFRDVPCGAGSEGSFRVTDNELEDVLERGARWMVEHGFGSERDLEFCEAGGCLEDAGADAVSSRAKERGKPQLGTLGSGNHFLEIQYVEEIHDPEAARAMGLYKDQAVVLIHCGSRGLGHQVCTDYLAQMGAAMKK
;
A
#
# COMPACT_ATOMS: atom_id res chain seq x y z
N MET A 1 23.81 -17.05 2.58
CA MET A 1 22.41 -17.44 2.76
C MET A 1 22.07 -18.65 1.92
N LYS A 2 21.71 -19.77 2.54
CA LYS A 2 21.34 -20.99 1.84
C LYS A 2 19.84 -21.01 1.55
N LEU A 3 19.48 -20.99 0.26
CA LEU A 3 18.09 -21.13 -0.21
C LEU A 3 17.88 -22.58 -0.67
N THR A 4 16.88 -23.26 -0.10
CA THR A 4 16.53 -24.63 -0.45
C THR A 4 15.22 -24.63 -1.24
N PRO A 5 15.16 -25.17 -2.45
CA PRO A 5 13.91 -25.18 -3.21
C PRO A 5 12.86 -26.04 -2.51
N ILE A 6 11.64 -25.50 -2.40
CA ILE A 6 10.43 -26.24 -2.01
C ILE A 6 9.75 -26.75 -3.27
N ASP A 7 9.58 -25.88 -4.27
CA ASP A 7 9.11 -26.19 -5.62
C ASP A 7 9.62 -25.14 -6.63
N SER A 8 9.03 -25.09 -7.83
CA SER A 8 9.44 -24.20 -8.93
C SER A 8 9.34 -22.71 -8.63
N TYR A 9 8.55 -22.31 -7.63
CA TYR A 9 8.30 -20.90 -7.31
C TYR A 9 8.50 -20.58 -5.83
N ARG A 10 8.91 -21.54 -4.99
CA ARG A 10 9.07 -21.35 -3.56
C ARG A 10 10.43 -21.85 -3.07
N TRP A 11 11.07 -21.04 -2.24
CA TRP A 11 12.39 -21.30 -1.66
C TRP A 11 12.34 -21.10 -0.16
N LEU A 12 12.99 -21.99 0.58
CA LEU A 12 13.09 -21.96 2.03
C LEU A 12 14.46 -21.42 2.46
N ILE A 13 14.45 -20.44 3.36
CA ILE A 13 15.62 -20.13 4.22
C ILE A 13 15.29 -20.73 5.59
N PRO A 14 16.00 -21.78 6.02
CA PRO A 14 15.65 -22.47 7.25
C PRO A 14 15.90 -21.57 8.46
N ARG A 15 15.10 -21.74 9.51
CA ARG A 15 15.21 -21.11 10.83
C ARG A 15 16.61 -21.26 11.44
N GLY A 16 17.36 -22.27 11.02
CA GLY A 16 18.75 -22.47 11.43
C GLY A 16 19.78 -21.55 10.75
N GLU A 17 19.42 -20.77 9.73
CA GLU A 17 20.34 -19.88 9.00
C GLU A 17 20.99 -18.85 9.94
N LYS A 18 20.23 -18.33 10.92
CA LYS A 18 20.78 -17.51 12.01
C LYS A 18 20.21 -17.94 13.36
N SER A 19 21.06 -17.98 14.37
CA SER A 19 20.72 -18.47 15.72
C SER A 19 19.52 -17.75 16.38
N ARG A 20 19.29 -16.49 16.01
CA ARG A 20 18.21 -15.64 16.54
C ARG A 20 16.88 -15.77 15.80
N MET A 21 16.83 -16.48 14.66
CA MET A 21 15.57 -16.72 13.96
C MET A 21 14.65 -17.57 14.82
N ARG A 22 13.38 -17.20 14.82
CA ARG A 22 12.28 -17.88 15.52
C ARG A 22 11.48 -18.79 14.60
N THR A 23 11.52 -18.50 13.30
CA THR A 23 10.79 -19.21 12.25
C THR A 23 11.60 -19.25 10.95
N ASP A 24 11.11 -19.97 9.94
CA ASP A 24 11.69 -20.02 8.60
C ASP A 24 11.36 -18.75 7.79
N VAL A 25 12.04 -18.56 6.65
CA VAL A 25 11.61 -17.62 5.60
C VAL A 25 11.16 -18.41 4.38
N VAL A 26 10.03 -18.03 3.79
CA VAL A 26 9.58 -18.55 2.49
C VAL A 26 9.64 -17.42 1.46
N VAL A 27 10.44 -17.64 0.41
CA VAL A 27 10.61 -16.72 -0.71
C VAL A 27 9.84 -17.26 -1.90
N TYR A 28 8.90 -16.47 -2.42
CA TYR A 28 8.17 -16.76 -3.64
C TYR A 28 8.91 -16.12 -4.81
N ALA A 29 9.55 -16.91 -5.67
CA ALA A 29 10.26 -16.41 -6.84
C ALA A 29 10.48 -17.54 -7.85
N SER A 30 10.38 -17.22 -9.14
CA SER A 30 10.94 -18.09 -10.18
C SER A 30 12.46 -18.13 -10.06
N GLY A 31 13.11 -19.15 -10.64
CA GLY A 31 14.57 -19.24 -10.64
C GLY A 31 15.26 -18.00 -11.22
N GLY A 32 14.70 -17.40 -12.28
CA GLY A 32 15.23 -16.17 -12.88
C GLY A 32 15.07 -14.93 -11.99
N LEU A 33 13.93 -14.79 -11.31
CA LEU A 33 13.71 -13.69 -10.36
C LEU A 33 14.61 -13.81 -9.13
N LEU A 34 14.86 -15.03 -8.66
CA LEU A 34 15.70 -15.27 -7.49
C LEU A 34 17.12 -14.72 -7.68
N GLU A 35 17.68 -14.82 -8.88
CA GLU A 35 19.00 -14.25 -9.16
C GLU A 35 19.02 -12.72 -9.02
N GLN A 36 17.92 -12.05 -9.38
CA GLN A 36 17.79 -10.60 -9.20
C GLN A 36 17.65 -10.21 -7.73
N ILE A 37 16.81 -10.94 -6.98
CA ILE A 37 16.57 -10.73 -5.54
C ILE A 37 17.87 -10.84 -4.73
N ARG A 38 18.83 -11.65 -5.17
CA ARG A 38 20.13 -11.81 -4.49
C ARG A 38 21.03 -10.56 -4.56
N HIS A 39 20.71 -9.57 -5.38
CA HIS A 39 21.56 -8.39 -5.58
C HIS A 39 21.46 -7.32 -4.49
N ASP A 40 20.47 -7.39 -3.60
CA ASP A 40 20.28 -6.44 -2.51
C ASP A 40 20.18 -7.12 -1.13
N LEU A 41 19.79 -6.35 -0.11
CA LEU A 41 19.67 -6.84 1.26
C LEU A 41 18.27 -7.36 1.62
N SER A 42 17.37 -7.52 0.66
CA SER A 42 15.97 -7.92 0.91
C SER A 42 15.84 -9.26 1.64
N LEU A 43 16.59 -10.28 1.22
CA LEU A 43 16.59 -11.58 1.86
C LEU A 43 17.14 -11.53 3.29
N GLU A 44 18.15 -10.69 3.52
CA GLU A 44 18.70 -10.43 4.85
C GLU A 44 17.67 -9.74 5.74
N GLN A 45 16.91 -8.79 5.20
CA GLN A 45 15.78 -8.17 5.91
C GLN A 45 14.68 -9.18 6.24
N ALA A 46 14.30 -10.05 5.31
CA ALA A 46 13.32 -11.12 5.57
C ALA A 46 13.77 -12.08 6.67
N VAL A 47 15.08 -12.39 6.73
CA VAL A 47 15.71 -13.15 7.82
C VAL A 47 15.66 -12.39 9.15
N ASN A 48 15.88 -11.08 9.15
CA ASN A 48 15.77 -10.24 10.36
C ASN A 48 14.32 -10.19 10.87
N VAL A 49 13.34 -10.11 9.98
CA VAL A 49 11.90 -10.19 10.32
C VAL A 49 11.58 -11.52 11.01
N ALA A 50 12.16 -12.64 10.55
CA ALA A 50 12.00 -13.96 11.17
C ALA A 50 12.56 -14.05 12.61
N MET A 51 13.23 -13.01 13.13
CA MET A 51 13.72 -12.94 14.51
C MET A 51 12.75 -12.22 15.47
N LEU A 52 11.68 -11.59 14.94
CA LEU A 52 10.78 -10.76 15.73
C LEU A 52 9.97 -11.58 16.75
N PRO A 53 9.85 -11.12 18.01
CA PRO A 53 9.02 -11.78 19.02
C PRO A 53 7.58 -11.95 18.54
N GLY A 54 7.01 -13.12 18.84
CA GLY A 54 5.63 -13.46 18.51
C GLY A 54 5.31 -13.59 17.02
N ILE A 55 6.30 -13.63 16.11
CA ILE A 55 6.03 -13.94 14.70
C ILE A 55 5.32 -15.29 14.56
N VAL A 56 4.27 -15.32 13.74
CA VAL A 56 3.41 -16.48 13.48
C VAL A 56 3.65 -16.98 12.07
N GLY A 57 3.92 -18.28 11.92
CA GLY A 57 4.29 -18.86 10.63
C GLY A 57 5.66 -18.35 10.14
N PRO A 58 6.01 -18.59 8.87
CA PRO A 58 7.24 -18.10 8.27
C PRO A 58 7.19 -16.59 7.98
N SER A 59 8.35 -15.95 7.96
CA SER A 59 8.52 -14.65 7.29
C SER A 59 8.36 -14.86 5.77
N LEU A 60 7.50 -14.10 5.12
CA LEU A 60 7.18 -14.30 3.70
C LEU A 60 7.80 -13.18 2.86
N ALA A 61 8.38 -13.56 1.73
CA ALA A 61 8.98 -12.67 0.75
C ALA A 61 8.29 -12.88 -0.60
N MET A 62 7.55 -11.89 -1.08
CA MET A 62 6.81 -11.93 -2.35
C MET A 62 7.74 -11.83 -3.57
N PRO A 63 7.27 -12.14 -4.80
CA PRO A 63 8.12 -12.17 -5.99
C PRO A 63 8.76 -10.84 -6.39
N ASP A 64 8.20 -9.73 -5.93
CA ASP A 64 8.67 -8.36 -6.13
C ASP A 64 9.49 -7.84 -4.94
N ILE A 65 9.95 -8.74 -4.06
CA ILE A 65 10.72 -8.38 -2.88
C ILE A 65 11.99 -7.59 -3.25
N HIS A 66 12.21 -6.48 -2.55
CA HIS A 66 13.43 -5.69 -2.64
C HIS A 66 13.70 -4.93 -1.34
N GLN A 67 14.91 -4.38 -1.22
CA GLN A 67 15.38 -3.75 0.01
C GLN A 67 14.49 -2.58 0.44
N GLY A 68 13.98 -2.65 1.67
CA GLY A 68 13.15 -1.62 2.31
C GLY A 68 13.79 -1.02 3.56
N TYR A 69 12.96 -0.50 4.49
CA TYR A 69 13.40 0.06 5.76
C TYR A 69 13.14 -0.91 6.92
N GLY A 70 14.17 -1.67 7.30
CA GLY A 70 14.06 -2.72 8.32
C GLY A 70 13.43 -4.00 7.78
N PHE A 71 12.17 -3.92 7.35
CA PHE A 71 11.51 -4.96 6.54
C PHE A 71 11.83 -4.75 5.05
N PRO A 72 11.81 -5.80 4.24
CA PRO A 72 11.85 -5.65 2.79
C PRO A 72 10.47 -5.20 2.27
N ILE A 73 10.46 -4.42 1.18
CA ILE A 73 9.23 -4.21 0.42
C ILE A 73 8.84 -5.54 -0.22
N GLY A 74 7.55 -5.86 -0.30
CA GLY A 74 7.08 -7.20 -0.66
C GLY A 74 7.23 -8.24 0.46
N GLY A 75 7.56 -7.81 1.68
CA GLY A 75 7.57 -8.67 2.86
C GLY A 75 6.19 -8.80 3.51
N VAL A 76 5.87 -9.99 4.03
CA VAL A 76 4.67 -10.21 4.86
C VAL A 76 5.08 -10.96 6.14
N ALA A 77 4.64 -10.46 7.29
CA ALA A 77 4.78 -11.15 8.56
C ALA A 77 3.53 -10.94 9.41
N ALA A 78 3.01 -12.04 9.97
CA ALA A 78 1.99 -11.99 11.00
C ALA A 78 2.66 -12.08 12.38
N THR A 79 2.18 -11.31 13.35
CA THR A 79 2.62 -11.38 14.75
C THR A 79 1.43 -11.64 15.66
N ASP A 80 1.65 -12.40 16.73
CA ASP A 80 0.63 -12.69 17.74
C ASP A 80 0.15 -11.39 18.40
N TRP A 81 -1.16 -11.25 18.59
CA TRP A 81 -1.74 -10.04 19.16
C TRP A 81 -1.25 -9.75 20.59
N ASN A 82 -1.10 -10.79 21.42
CA ASN A 82 -0.80 -10.63 22.84
C ASN A 82 0.70 -10.58 23.13
N HIS A 83 1.51 -11.29 22.34
CA HIS A 83 2.95 -11.49 22.61
C HIS A 83 3.85 -11.08 21.44
N GLY A 84 3.26 -10.52 20.38
CA GLY A 84 3.96 -10.05 19.20
C GLY A 84 4.44 -8.61 19.31
N VAL A 85 4.90 -8.11 18.17
CA VAL A 85 5.34 -6.73 18.01
C VAL A 85 4.63 -6.10 16.81
N VAL A 86 4.50 -4.78 16.86
CA VAL A 86 4.20 -3.94 15.71
C VAL A 86 5.47 -3.18 15.33
N SER A 87 5.76 -3.08 14.03
CA SER A 87 6.91 -2.35 13.52
C SER A 87 6.47 -1.39 12.42
N PRO A 88 6.63 -0.07 12.58
CA PRO A 88 6.29 0.88 11.53
C PRO A 88 7.06 0.61 10.22
N GLY A 89 8.31 0.12 10.33
CA GLY A 89 9.10 -0.28 9.17
C GLY A 89 8.53 -1.49 8.41
N GLY A 90 7.72 -2.32 9.06
CA GLY A 90 6.99 -3.42 8.44
C GLY A 90 5.69 -3.04 7.74
N VAL A 91 5.18 -1.82 8.01
CA VAL A 91 4.04 -1.24 7.29
C VAL A 91 4.54 -0.34 6.15
N GLY A 92 5.58 0.46 6.42
CA GLY A 92 6.14 1.41 5.47
C GLY A 92 5.85 2.86 5.83
N PHE A 93 6.51 3.79 5.14
CA PHE A 93 6.34 5.22 5.38
C PHE A 93 5.03 5.75 4.80
N ASP A 94 4.70 5.39 3.56
CA ASP A 94 3.41 5.78 2.97
C ASP A 94 2.33 4.79 3.39
N ILE A 95 1.82 4.99 4.60
CA ILE A 95 0.79 4.14 5.21
C ILE A 95 -0.43 4.12 4.28
N ASN A 96 -0.94 2.93 3.98
CA ASN A 96 -2.05 2.73 3.06
C ASN A 96 -1.80 3.31 1.64
N CYS A 97 -0.55 3.35 1.18
CA CYS A 97 -0.28 3.43 -0.25
C CYS A 97 -0.95 2.23 -0.93
N GLY A 98 -1.87 2.51 -1.85
CA GLY A 98 -2.81 1.51 -2.34
C GLY A 98 -3.41 1.88 -3.68
N VAL A 99 -4.15 0.94 -4.22
CA VAL A 99 -4.69 1.02 -5.58
C VAL A 99 -6.21 0.98 -5.53
N ARG A 100 -6.84 1.89 -6.28
CA ARG A 100 -8.25 1.82 -6.64
C ARG A 100 -8.39 1.62 -8.14
N SER A 101 -9.15 0.60 -8.54
CA SER A 101 -9.57 0.42 -9.93
C SER A 101 -11.03 0.85 -10.09
N VAL A 102 -11.29 1.71 -11.07
CA VAL A 102 -12.62 2.21 -11.41
C VAL A 102 -12.99 1.71 -12.79
N THR A 103 -14.07 0.94 -12.87
CA THR A 103 -14.59 0.42 -14.14
C THR A 103 -15.48 1.45 -14.82
N THR A 104 -15.55 1.40 -16.14
CA THR A 104 -16.43 2.25 -16.94
C THR A 104 -17.29 1.39 -17.87
N THR A 105 -18.31 1.98 -18.46
CA THR A 105 -19.08 1.35 -19.56
C THR A 105 -18.48 1.65 -20.94
N LEU A 106 -17.34 2.35 -20.98
CA LEU A 106 -16.70 2.78 -22.22
C LEU A 106 -15.74 1.72 -22.74
N THR A 107 -15.57 1.70 -24.05
CA THR A 107 -14.56 0.91 -24.74
C THR A 107 -13.28 1.71 -24.95
N LYS A 108 -12.18 1.01 -25.24
CA LYS A 108 -10.89 1.61 -25.56
C LYS A 108 -10.99 2.60 -26.72
N ASP A 109 -11.81 2.31 -27.73
CA ASP A 109 -11.90 3.14 -28.94
C ASP A 109 -12.65 4.46 -28.67
N GLU A 110 -13.70 4.41 -27.85
CA GLU A 110 -14.42 5.61 -27.40
C GLU A 110 -13.53 6.55 -26.58
N VAL A 111 -12.73 5.99 -25.66
CA VAL A 111 -11.78 6.76 -24.87
C VAL A 111 -10.62 7.25 -25.72
N ARG A 112 -10.09 6.41 -26.62
CA ARG A 112 -8.96 6.77 -27.50
C ARG A 112 -9.29 7.95 -28.41
N ALA A 113 -10.52 8.05 -28.89
CA ALA A 113 -10.99 9.17 -29.70
C ALA A 113 -10.90 10.52 -28.96
N LYS A 114 -10.90 10.53 -27.63
CA LYS A 114 -10.86 11.74 -26.78
C LYS A 114 -9.72 11.74 -25.77
N LEU A 115 -8.72 10.88 -25.95
CA LEU A 115 -7.73 10.58 -24.90
C LEU A 115 -6.99 11.85 -24.43
N GLN A 116 -6.59 12.71 -25.37
CA GLN A 116 -5.90 13.95 -25.03
C GLN A 116 -6.77 14.89 -24.18
N GLU A 117 -8.06 15.02 -24.50
CA GLU A 117 -8.99 15.85 -23.73
C GLU A 117 -9.20 15.30 -22.32
N ILE A 118 -9.39 13.98 -22.20
CA ILE A 118 -9.61 13.30 -20.93
C ILE A 118 -8.37 13.41 -20.04
N VAL A 119 -7.18 13.11 -20.57
CA VAL A 119 -5.91 13.20 -19.81
C VAL A 119 -5.65 14.64 -19.36
N ASN A 120 -5.85 15.62 -20.25
CA ASN A 120 -5.67 17.03 -19.90
C ASN A 120 -6.67 17.49 -18.83
N GLN A 121 -7.91 16.99 -18.87
CA GLN A 121 -8.91 17.32 -17.85
C GLN A 121 -8.57 16.64 -16.52
N ALA A 122 -8.22 15.35 -16.52
CA ALA A 122 -7.80 14.62 -15.33
C ALA A 122 -6.58 15.29 -14.65
N PHE A 123 -5.59 15.74 -15.44
CA PHE A 123 -4.43 16.45 -14.92
C PHE A 123 -4.78 17.80 -14.28
N ARG A 124 -5.83 18.49 -14.77
CA ARG A 124 -6.33 19.72 -14.15
C ARG A 124 -7.08 19.46 -12.85
N ASP A 125 -7.90 18.41 -12.83
CA ASP A 125 -8.82 18.12 -11.73
C ASP A 125 -8.17 17.35 -10.59
N VAL A 126 -7.08 16.63 -10.87
CA VAL A 126 -6.36 15.79 -9.89
C VAL A 126 -4.93 16.32 -9.73
N PRO A 127 -4.67 17.18 -8.73
CA PRO A 127 -3.34 17.73 -8.52
C PRO A 127 -2.30 16.63 -8.23
N CYS A 128 -1.17 16.72 -8.91
CA CYS A 128 -0.03 15.82 -8.74
C CYS A 128 1.28 16.60 -8.58
N GLY A 129 2.33 15.95 -8.10
CA GLY A 129 3.64 16.55 -7.85
C GLY A 129 3.97 16.71 -6.37
N ALA A 130 5.27 16.86 -6.08
CA ALA A 130 5.75 17.09 -4.72
C ALA A 130 5.37 18.50 -4.23
N GLY A 131 4.67 18.57 -3.10
CA GLY A 131 4.23 19.85 -2.51
C GLY A 131 2.97 20.43 -3.14
N SER A 132 2.34 19.74 -4.09
CA SER A 132 1.04 20.14 -4.62
C SER A 132 -0.02 20.09 -3.52
N GLU A 133 -0.87 21.11 -3.48
CA GLU A 133 -2.02 21.17 -2.58
C GLU A 133 -3.28 20.68 -3.29
N GLY A 134 -4.15 20.04 -2.53
CA GLY A 134 -5.47 19.62 -2.99
C GLY A 134 -6.41 20.81 -3.14
N SER A 135 -7.46 20.61 -3.92
CA SER A 135 -8.58 21.54 -4.02
C SER A 135 -9.45 21.51 -2.75
N PHE A 136 -9.33 20.48 -1.91
CA PHE A 136 -10.07 20.35 -0.66
C PHE A 136 -9.49 21.26 0.42
N ARG A 137 -10.28 22.25 0.82
CA ARG A 137 -9.99 23.10 1.98
C ARG A 137 -10.81 22.58 3.15
N VAL A 138 -10.17 21.76 3.99
CA VAL A 138 -10.75 21.27 5.24
C VAL A 138 -10.20 22.06 6.44
N THR A 139 -11.04 22.23 7.44
CA THR A 139 -10.67 22.70 8.78
C THR A 139 -9.90 21.62 9.54
N ASP A 140 -9.32 21.96 10.70
CA ASP A 140 -8.62 20.97 11.52
C ASP A 140 -9.59 19.90 12.05
N ASN A 141 -10.79 20.28 12.48
CA ASN A 141 -11.80 19.32 12.96
C ASN A 141 -12.27 18.39 11.84
N GLU A 142 -12.49 18.91 10.63
CA GLU A 142 -12.88 18.07 9.48
C GLU A 142 -11.75 17.10 9.09
N LEU A 143 -10.48 17.49 9.24
CA LEU A 143 -9.37 16.56 9.05
C LEU A 143 -9.38 15.43 10.10
N GLU A 144 -9.72 15.74 11.35
CA GLU A 144 -9.88 14.72 12.39
C GLU A 144 -11.02 13.76 12.04
N ASP A 145 -12.17 14.28 11.60
CA ASP A 145 -13.26 13.44 11.10
C ASP A 145 -12.82 12.56 9.91
N VAL A 146 -12.01 13.09 8.98
CA VAL A 146 -11.44 12.30 7.87
C VAL A 146 -10.54 11.18 8.38
N LEU A 147 -9.73 11.43 9.42
CA LEU A 147 -8.85 10.41 10.00
C LEU A 147 -9.63 9.30 10.69
N GLU A 148 -10.73 9.62 11.36
CA GLU A 148 -11.52 8.67 12.14
C GLU A 148 -12.60 7.94 11.32
N ARG A 149 -13.05 8.55 10.21
CA ARG A 149 -14.18 8.04 9.42
C ARG A 149 -13.80 7.66 7.98
N GLY A 150 -12.60 8.02 7.54
CA GLY A 150 -12.03 7.63 6.25
C GLY A 150 -12.92 7.99 5.06
N ALA A 151 -13.11 7.05 4.14
CA ALA A 151 -13.89 7.25 2.91
C ALA A 151 -15.36 7.60 3.18
N ARG A 152 -15.92 7.20 4.33
CA ARG A 152 -17.31 7.53 4.69
C ARG A 152 -17.52 9.03 4.81
N TRP A 153 -16.58 9.75 5.41
CA TRP A 153 -16.64 11.21 5.50
C TRP A 153 -16.67 11.82 4.09
N MET A 154 -15.85 11.31 3.16
CA MET A 154 -15.83 11.79 1.78
C MET A 154 -17.18 11.62 1.08
N VAL A 155 -17.82 10.45 1.22
CA VAL A 155 -19.14 10.16 0.64
C VAL A 155 -20.23 11.10 1.20
N GLU A 156 -20.25 11.31 2.51
CA GLU A 156 -21.21 12.23 3.16
C GLU A 156 -21.04 13.69 2.73
N HIS A 157 -19.84 14.06 2.26
CA HIS A 157 -19.54 15.39 1.73
C HIS A 157 -19.64 15.46 0.20
N GLY A 158 -20.24 14.46 -0.44
CA GLY A 158 -20.59 14.47 -1.87
C GLY A 158 -19.52 13.89 -2.79
N PHE A 159 -18.48 13.24 -2.25
CA PHE A 159 -17.42 12.61 -3.04
C PHE A 159 -17.63 11.10 -3.15
N GLY A 160 -18.37 10.71 -4.18
CA GLY A 160 -18.73 9.32 -4.44
C GLY A 160 -20.14 8.99 -3.96
N SER A 161 -20.35 7.72 -3.63
CA SER A 161 -21.64 7.15 -3.25
C SER A 161 -21.46 6.08 -2.16
N GLU A 162 -22.53 5.73 -1.43
CA GLU A 162 -22.49 4.65 -0.43
C GLU A 162 -21.98 3.33 -1.01
N ARG A 163 -22.30 3.07 -2.29
CA ARG A 163 -21.81 1.88 -3.00
C ARG A 163 -20.28 1.84 -3.03
N ASP A 164 -19.60 2.98 -3.14
CA ASP A 164 -18.14 3.00 -3.19
C ASP A 164 -17.51 2.43 -1.92
N LEU A 165 -18.17 2.56 -0.76
CA LEU A 165 -17.69 2.00 0.51
C LEU A 165 -17.73 0.47 0.49
N GLU A 166 -18.73 -0.15 -0.12
CA GLU A 166 -18.85 -1.61 -0.22
C GLU A 166 -17.70 -2.25 -1.01
N PHE A 167 -17.10 -1.49 -1.94
CA PHE A 167 -15.97 -1.94 -2.77
C PHE A 167 -14.62 -1.39 -2.28
N CYS A 168 -14.55 -0.91 -1.05
CA CYS A 168 -13.30 -0.57 -0.37
C CYS A 168 -12.92 -1.68 0.61
N GLU A 169 -11.62 -1.99 0.68
CA GLU A 169 -11.08 -2.76 1.81
C GLU A 169 -11.45 -2.06 3.13
N ALA A 170 -11.91 -2.85 4.11
CA ALA A 170 -12.43 -2.37 5.39
C ALA A 170 -13.52 -1.27 5.26
N GLY A 171 -14.27 -1.22 4.16
CA GLY A 171 -15.25 -0.15 3.95
C GLY A 171 -14.62 1.24 3.77
N GLY A 172 -13.30 1.32 3.56
CA GLY A 172 -12.54 2.56 3.50
C GLY A 172 -12.30 3.23 4.86
N CYS A 173 -12.46 2.49 5.97
CA CYS A 173 -12.23 2.98 7.33
C CYS A 173 -11.77 1.84 8.24
N LEU A 174 -10.57 1.95 8.81
CA LEU A 174 -10.16 1.03 9.87
C LEU A 174 -10.87 1.43 11.18
N GLU A 175 -11.39 0.43 11.90
CA GLU A 175 -11.97 0.63 13.23
C GLU A 175 -10.89 1.14 14.20
N ASP A 176 -11.29 1.89 15.23
CA ASP A 176 -10.42 2.44 16.28
C ASP A 176 -9.35 3.43 15.82
N ALA A 177 -9.47 4.00 14.61
CA ALA A 177 -8.65 5.14 14.22
C ALA A 177 -8.93 6.34 15.12
N GLY A 178 -7.91 6.82 15.85
CA GLY A 178 -7.99 7.99 16.72
C GLY A 178 -7.14 9.14 16.21
N ALA A 179 -7.76 10.31 15.99
CA ALA A 179 -7.03 11.49 15.50
C ALA A 179 -6.05 12.05 16.54
N ASP A 180 -6.21 11.72 17.82
CA ASP A 180 -5.32 12.09 18.92
C ASP A 180 -3.96 11.36 18.88
N ALA A 181 -3.91 10.19 18.25
CA ALA A 181 -2.69 9.42 18.02
C ALA A 181 -1.82 9.97 16.87
N VAL A 182 -2.31 10.99 16.15
CA VAL A 182 -1.63 11.63 15.02
C VAL A 182 -1.06 12.99 15.44
N SER A 183 0.26 13.17 15.28
CA SER A 183 0.94 14.39 15.70
C SER A 183 0.44 15.64 14.94
N SER A 184 0.51 16.82 15.58
CA SER A 184 0.17 18.08 14.93
C SER A 184 0.99 18.31 13.65
N ARG A 185 2.27 17.91 13.66
CA ARG A 185 3.14 17.99 12.48
C ARG A 185 2.65 17.10 11.33
N ALA A 186 2.15 15.90 11.63
CA ALA A 186 1.59 15.02 10.60
C ALA A 186 0.32 15.62 10.00
N LYS A 187 -0.57 16.16 10.84
CA LYS A 187 -1.79 16.88 10.42
C LYS A 187 -1.44 18.10 9.55
N GLU A 188 -0.50 18.95 9.98
CA GLU A 188 -0.03 20.13 9.22
C GLU A 188 0.51 19.76 7.83
N ARG A 189 1.26 18.66 7.73
CA ARG A 189 1.79 18.17 6.44
C ARG A 189 0.71 17.57 5.55
N GLY A 190 -0.23 16.83 6.14
CA GLY A 190 -1.25 16.06 5.44
C GLY A 190 -2.43 16.89 4.95
N LYS A 191 -2.90 17.83 5.79
CA LYS A 191 -4.09 18.64 5.52
C LYS A 191 -4.11 19.29 4.14
N PRO A 192 -3.05 20.01 3.70
CA PRO A 192 -3.08 20.64 2.39
C PRO A 192 -2.98 19.64 1.23
N GLN A 193 -2.63 18.38 1.48
CA GLN A 193 -2.40 17.35 0.45
C GLN A 193 -3.59 16.42 0.23
N LEU A 194 -4.67 16.56 1.01
CA LEU A 194 -5.90 15.78 0.84
C LEU A 194 -6.44 15.96 -0.58
N GLY A 195 -6.69 14.85 -1.28
CA GLY A 195 -7.15 14.86 -2.68
C GLY A 195 -6.07 15.16 -3.72
N THR A 196 -4.81 14.86 -3.42
CA THR A 196 -3.71 14.90 -4.40
C THR A 196 -3.15 13.50 -4.66
N LEU A 197 -2.59 13.28 -5.86
CA LEU A 197 -1.88 12.01 -6.16
C LEU A 197 -0.54 11.95 -5.43
N GLY A 198 0.22 13.04 -5.52
CA GLY A 198 1.61 13.08 -5.08
C GLY A 198 2.65 12.82 -6.15
N SER A 199 3.74 12.17 -5.74
CA SER A 199 4.95 11.93 -6.53
C SER A 199 5.46 10.51 -6.28
N GLY A 200 6.55 10.11 -6.95
CA GLY A 200 7.11 8.76 -6.83
C GLY A 200 6.43 7.80 -7.79
N ASN A 201 5.98 6.66 -7.30
CA ASN A 201 5.24 5.65 -8.07
C ASN A 201 3.72 5.92 -8.09
N HIS A 202 3.26 7.08 -7.63
CA HIS A 202 1.84 7.46 -7.63
C HIS A 202 1.39 7.99 -8.99
N PHE A 203 0.22 7.56 -9.44
CA PHE A 203 -0.31 7.91 -10.75
C PHE A 203 -1.84 7.77 -10.81
N LEU A 204 -2.42 8.37 -11.85
CA LEU A 204 -3.74 8.03 -12.36
C LEU A 204 -3.55 7.62 -13.81
N GLU A 205 -3.93 6.38 -14.13
CA GLU A 205 -3.78 5.80 -15.46
C GLU A 205 -5.14 5.48 -16.06
N ILE A 206 -5.30 5.81 -17.34
CA ILE A 206 -6.42 5.36 -18.15
C ILE A 206 -5.94 4.15 -18.94
N GLN A 207 -6.53 3.00 -18.64
CA GLN A 207 -6.12 1.69 -19.17
C GLN A 207 -7.29 1.06 -19.94
N TYR A 208 -7.02 -0.07 -20.59
CA TYR A 208 -8.06 -0.93 -21.13
C TYR A 208 -7.75 -2.40 -20.86
N VAL A 209 -8.80 -3.21 -20.77
CA VAL A 209 -8.69 -4.65 -20.53
C VAL A 209 -8.30 -5.34 -21.84
N GLU A 210 -7.02 -5.62 -22.04
CA GLU A 210 -6.53 -6.27 -23.26
C GLU A 210 -6.88 -7.77 -23.32
N GLU A 211 -6.77 -8.46 -22.20
CA GLU A 211 -6.96 -9.91 -22.11
C GLU A 211 -7.74 -10.30 -20.84
N ILE A 212 -8.53 -11.37 -20.95
CA ILE A 212 -9.25 -12.00 -19.83
C ILE A 212 -8.71 -13.41 -19.66
N HIS A 213 -8.06 -13.68 -18.54
CA HIS A 213 -7.53 -15.02 -18.22
C HIS A 213 -8.56 -15.89 -17.48
N ASP A 214 -9.42 -15.28 -16.66
CA ASP A 214 -10.51 -15.96 -15.94
C ASP A 214 -11.85 -15.25 -16.27
N PRO A 215 -12.68 -15.83 -17.16
CA PRO A 215 -13.96 -15.23 -17.54
C PRO A 215 -15.00 -15.16 -16.42
N GLU A 216 -14.94 -16.03 -15.41
CA GLU A 216 -15.89 -16.04 -14.29
C GLU A 216 -15.55 -14.91 -13.31
N ALA A 217 -14.29 -14.82 -12.91
CA ALA A 217 -13.80 -13.75 -12.04
C ALA A 217 -13.98 -12.37 -12.71
N ALA A 218 -13.65 -12.26 -14.01
CA ALA A 218 -13.86 -11.02 -14.76
C ALA A 218 -15.31 -10.57 -14.74
N ARG A 219 -16.27 -11.48 -14.97
CA ARG A 219 -17.70 -11.17 -14.92
C ARG A 219 -18.13 -10.71 -13.53
N ALA A 220 -17.64 -11.36 -12.47
CA ALA A 220 -17.92 -10.97 -11.10
C ALA A 220 -17.38 -9.57 -10.75
N MET A 221 -16.24 -9.19 -11.33
CA MET A 221 -15.64 -7.85 -11.20
C MET A 221 -16.21 -6.81 -12.17
N GLY A 222 -17.14 -7.20 -13.07
CA GLY A 222 -17.68 -6.29 -14.09
C GLY A 222 -16.68 -5.91 -15.19
N LEU A 223 -15.71 -6.79 -15.45
CA LEU A 223 -14.66 -6.61 -16.45
C LEU A 223 -14.97 -7.33 -17.76
N TYR A 224 -14.69 -6.68 -18.89
CA TYR A 224 -14.78 -7.27 -20.23
C TYR A 224 -13.67 -6.78 -21.15
N LYS A 225 -13.32 -7.58 -22.17
CA LYS A 225 -12.27 -7.24 -23.13
C LYS A 225 -12.57 -5.91 -23.83
N ASP A 226 -11.52 -5.11 -24.02
CA ASP A 226 -11.52 -3.76 -24.60
C ASP A 226 -12.28 -2.71 -23.76
N GLN A 227 -12.74 -3.03 -22.55
CA GLN A 227 -13.28 -2.04 -21.61
C GLN A 227 -12.20 -1.06 -21.17
N ALA A 228 -12.52 0.23 -21.13
CA ALA A 228 -11.67 1.23 -20.53
C ALA A 228 -11.86 1.27 -19.00
N VAL A 229 -10.76 1.38 -18.26
CA VAL A 229 -10.75 1.44 -16.79
C VAL A 229 -9.79 2.54 -16.33
N VAL A 230 -9.98 3.03 -15.11
CA VAL A 230 -9.06 4.00 -14.49
C VAL A 230 -8.42 3.37 -13.27
N LEU A 231 -7.10 3.41 -13.20
CA LEU A 231 -6.34 2.92 -12.06
C LEU A 231 -5.70 4.10 -11.32
N ILE A 232 -6.00 4.22 -10.04
CA ILE A 232 -5.51 5.29 -9.16
C ILE A 232 -4.58 4.65 -8.15
N HIS A 233 -3.33 5.10 -8.12
CA HIS A 233 -2.33 4.66 -7.16
C HIS A 233 -1.82 5.86 -6.37
N CYS A 234 -2.17 5.91 -5.10
CA CYS A 234 -1.69 6.93 -4.16
C CYS A 234 -1.77 6.42 -2.72
N GLY A 235 -1.47 7.27 -1.74
CA GLY A 235 -1.46 6.88 -0.33
C GLY A 235 -1.77 8.06 0.59
N SER A 236 -1.41 7.89 1.87
CA SER A 236 -1.60 8.87 2.95
C SER A 236 -0.84 10.19 2.81
N ARG A 237 -0.04 10.33 1.74
CA ARG A 237 0.76 11.53 1.46
C ARG A 237 1.75 11.82 2.60
N GLY A 238 2.02 13.10 2.88
CA GLY A 238 2.92 13.52 3.93
C GLY A 238 2.46 13.14 5.35
N LEU A 239 1.18 12.82 5.53
CA LEU A 239 0.61 12.48 6.84
C LEU A 239 1.16 11.15 7.33
N GLY A 240 0.94 10.05 6.60
CA GLY A 240 1.41 8.73 7.04
C GLY A 240 2.92 8.64 7.11
N HIS A 241 3.65 9.31 6.20
CA HIS A 241 5.11 9.41 6.29
C HIS A 241 5.55 10.04 7.61
N GLN A 242 4.88 11.11 8.05
CA GLN A 242 5.22 11.76 9.31
C GLN A 242 4.83 10.88 10.49
N VAL A 243 3.66 10.23 10.47
CA VAL A 243 3.25 9.26 11.50
C VAL A 243 4.30 8.15 11.64
N CYS A 244 4.72 7.52 10.54
CA CYS A 244 5.74 6.47 10.57
C CYS A 244 7.06 7.00 11.16
N THR A 245 7.48 8.21 10.77
CA THR A 245 8.69 8.86 11.31
C THR A 245 8.60 9.08 12.83
N ASP A 246 7.45 9.56 13.30
CA ASP A 246 7.22 9.88 14.71
C ASP A 246 7.26 8.61 15.58
N TYR A 247 6.53 7.56 15.16
CA TYR A 247 6.51 6.29 15.89
C TYR A 247 7.85 5.53 15.82
N LEU A 248 8.60 5.61 14.71
CA LEU A 248 9.97 5.07 14.65
C LEU A 248 10.89 5.76 15.65
N ALA A 249 10.82 7.09 15.76
CA ALA A 249 11.62 7.84 16.73
C ALA A 249 11.25 7.48 18.17
N GLN A 250 9.94 7.38 18.46
CA GLN A 250 9.44 7.00 19.78
C GLN A 250 9.87 5.58 20.18
N MET A 251 9.69 4.60 19.29
CA MET A 251 10.09 3.21 19.54
C MET A 251 11.62 3.09 19.67
N GLY A 252 12.38 3.79 18.82
CA GLY A 252 13.84 3.81 18.90
C GLY A 252 14.37 4.39 20.21
N ALA A 253 13.67 5.37 20.81
CA ALA A 253 13.98 5.87 22.14
C ALA A 253 13.61 4.88 23.25
N ALA A 254 12.49 4.18 23.12
CA ALA A 254 12.03 3.19 24.09
C ALA A 254 12.95 1.96 24.16
N MET A 255 13.51 1.53 23.02
CA MET A 255 14.41 0.35 22.94
C MET A 255 15.83 0.60 23.48
N LYS A 256 16.21 1.86 23.73
CA LYS A 256 17.52 2.21 24.32
C LYS A 256 17.52 2.15 25.85
N LYS A 257 16.35 2.02 26.47
CA LYS A 257 16.17 1.86 27.91
C LYS A 257 16.16 0.38 28.28
#